data_AF-A0A448V7Z3-F1
#
_entry.id   AF-A0A448V7Z3-F1
#
_cell.length_a   1.000
_cell.length_b   1.000
_cell.length_c   1.000
_cell.angle_alpha   90.00
_cell.angle_beta   90.00
_cell.angle_gamma   90.00
#
_symmetry.space_group_name_H-M   'P 1'
#
loop_
_entity.id
_entity.type
_entity.pdbx_description
1 polymer ?
#
loop_
_entity_poly.entity_id
_entity_poly.type
_entity_poly.pdbx_seq_one_letter_code
_entity_poly.pdbx_strand_id
1 'polypeptide(L)'
;MTNNISKNMMFIAIMLLLTALIVSNPSYAATAANGLGKLEGVLETIVTMMTGKTAKLIAIICVAAVGIGWMYGFIDLRKAAYCIIGIGIVFGAPALVGQLTGLS
;
A
#
# COMPACT_ATOMS: atom_id res chain seq x y z
N MET A 1 -30.24 -24.19 -29.89
CA MET A 1 -28.79 -23.98 -29.65
C MET A 1 -28.58 -22.85 -28.63
N THR A 2 -29.08 -22.98 -27.39
CA THR A 2 -29.07 -21.89 -26.38
C THR A 2 -28.38 -22.31 -25.07
N ASN A 3 -27.42 -23.23 -25.14
CA ASN A 3 -26.78 -23.79 -23.95
C ASN A 3 -25.38 -23.22 -23.64
N ASN A 4 -24.77 -22.50 -24.58
CA ASN A 4 -23.41 -21.98 -24.40
C ASN A 4 -23.39 -20.52 -23.93
N ILE A 5 -24.27 -19.68 -24.49
CA ILE A 5 -24.36 -18.25 -24.14
C ILE A 5 -24.89 -18.07 -22.71
N SER A 6 -25.92 -18.83 -22.34
CA SER A 6 -26.51 -18.81 -20.99
C SER A 6 -25.54 -19.31 -19.91
N LYS A 7 -24.79 -20.40 -20.18
CA LYS A 7 -23.73 -20.89 -19.28
C LYS A 7 -22.63 -19.85 -19.08
N ASN A 8 -22.21 -19.17 -20.14
CA ASN A 8 -21.15 -18.17 -20.05
C ASN A 8 -21.60 -16.92 -19.28
N MET A 9 -22.84 -16.48 -19.48
CA MET A 9 -23.44 -15.39 -18.70
C MET A 9 -23.57 -15.76 -17.21
N MET A 10 -23.99 -16.99 -16.90
CA MET A 10 -24.10 -17.44 -15.51
C MET A 10 -22.73 -17.54 -14.84
N PHE A 11 -21.70 -17.98 -15.57
CA PHE A 11 -20.33 -18.03 -15.05
C PHE A 11 -19.76 -16.63 -14.78
N ILE A 12 -20.00 -15.67 -15.67
CA ILE A 12 -19.60 -14.26 -15.49
C ILE A 12 -20.32 -13.64 -14.29
N ALA A 13 -21.63 -13.87 -14.15
CA ALA A 13 -22.41 -13.33 -13.03
C ALA A 13 -21.91 -13.88 -11.68
N ILE A 14 -21.59 -15.18 -11.61
CA ILE A 14 -21.02 -15.80 -10.39
C ILE A 14 -19.64 -15.24 -10.08
N MET A 15 -18.75 -15.09 -11.07
CA MET A 15 -17.43 -14.49 -10.86
C MET A 15 -17.51 -13.03 -10.40
N LEU A 16 -18.46 -12.26 -10.95
CA LEU A 16 -18.66 -10.87 -10.56
C LEU A 16 -19.23 -10.75 -9.14
N LEU A 17 -20.10 -11.67 -8.74
CA LEU A 17 -20.60 -11.76 -7.36
C LEU A 17 -19.48 -12.17 -6.39
N LEU A 18 -18.61 -13.09 -6.81
CA LEU A 18 -17.49 -13.57 -5.98
C LEU A 18 -16.44 -12.48 -5.79
N THR A 19 -16.11 -11.70 -6.82
CA THR A 19 -15.22 -10.54 -6.70
C THR A 19 -15.85 -9.42 -5.87
N ALA A 20 -17.16 -9.19 -6.00
CA ALA A 20 -17.88 -8.24 -5.13
C ALA A 20 -17.83 -8.68 -3.65
N LEU A 21 -17.92 -9.99 -3.36
CA LEU A 21 -17.84 -10.53 -2.00
C LEU A 21 -16.43 -10.40 -1.40
N ILE A 22 -15.40 -10.57 -2.22
CA ILE A 22 -13.98 -10.43 -1.83
C ILE A 22 -13.60 -8.94 -1.64
N VAL A 23 -14.22 -8.03 -2.41
CA VAL A 23 -14.07 -6.58 -2.25
C VAL A 23 -14.90 -6.04 -1.08
N SER A 24 -16.03 -6.68 -0.73
CA SER A 24 -16.83 -6.35 0.43
C SER A 24 -16.20 -6.83 1.73
N ASN A 25 -14.96 -6.43 2.00
CA ASN A 25 -14.40 -6.55 3.32
C ASN A 25 -15.08 -5.49 4.22
N PRO A 26 -15.74 -5.90 5.32
CA PRO A 26 -16.33 -4.96 6.28
C PRO A 26 -15.30 -4.06 6.98
N SER A 27 -14.01 -4.23 6.71
CA SER A 27 -12.91 -3.41 7.22
C SER A 27 -12.92 -1.95 6.75
N TYR A 28 -13.68 -1.59 5.72
CA TYR A 28 -13.80 -0.19 5.27
C TYR A 28 -15.07 0.54 5.74
N ALA A 29 -16.08 -0.17 6.28
CA ALA A 29 -17.40 0.40 6.55
C ALA A 29 -17.83 0.36 8.03
N ALA A 30 -17.11 -0.33 8.92
CA ALA A 30 -17.45 -0.42 10.35
C ALA A 30 -17.02 0.79 11.20
N THR A 31 -16.74 1.95 10.61
CA THR A 31 -16.29 3.16 11.34
C THR A 31 -17.37 4.24 11.44
N ALA A 32 -18.64 3.84 11.65
CA ALA A 32 -19.76 4.75 11.83
C ALA A 32 -20.09 4.92 13.33
N ALA A 33 -19.19 5.52 14.13
CA ALA A 33 -19.52 6.05 15.45
C ALA A 33 -18.52 7.15 15.89
N ASN A 34 -19.00 8.41 15.82
CA ASN A 34 -18.72 9.58 16.66
C ASN A 34 -17.33 9.81 17.31
N GLY A 35 -16.66 10.91 16.94
CA GLY A 35 -15.59 11.55 17.76
C GLY A 35 -14.26 11.77 17.03
N LEU A 36 -13.51 12.81 17.43
CA LEU A 36 -12.18 13.21 16.89
C LEU A 36 -11.14 12.07 16.85
N GLY A 37 -11.34 11.00 17.63
CA GLY A 37 -10.52 9.77 17.57
C GLY A 37 -10.60 9.01 16.23
N LYS A 38 -11.60 9.28 15.40
CA LYS A 38 -11.67 8.74 14.03
C LYS A 38 -10.57 9.27 13.12
N LEU A 39 -10.19 10.54 13.25
CA LEU A 39 -9.16 11.11 12.40
C LEU A 39 -7.79 10.56 12.80
N GLU A 40 -7.54 10.45 14.11
CA GLU A 40 -6.32 9.82 14.65
C GLU A 40 -6.21 8.35 14.20
N GLY A 41 -7.27 7.54 14.36
CA GLY A 41 -7.26 6.14 13.91
C GLY A 41 -7.15 5.95 12.39
N VAL A 42 -7.72 6.87 11.59
CA VAL A 42 -7.53 6.85 10.12
C VAL A 42 -6.10 7.23 9.75
N LEU A 43 -5.52 8.26 10.39
CA LEU A 43 -4.13 8.66 10.16
C LEU A 43 -3.15 7.55 10.57
N GLU A 44 -3.37 6.90 11.71
CA GLU A 44 -2.57 5.75 12.17
C GLU A 44 -2.70 4.56 11.22
N THR A 45 -3.89 4.28 10.71
CA THR A 45 -4.10 3.23 9.69
C THR A 45 -3.34 3.56 8.41
N ILE A 46 -3.40 4.80 7.94
CA ILE A 46 -2.65 5.23 6.74
C ILE A 46 -1.14 5.07 6.97
N VAL A 47 -0.62 5.55 8.10
CA VAL A 47 0.81 5.42 8.43
C VAL A 47 1.22 3.95 8.52
N THR A 48 0.39 3.10 9.13
CA THR A 48 0.64 1.67 9.24
C THR A 48 0.63 0.98 7.88
N MET A 49 -0.25 1.38 6.97
CA MET A 49 -0.29 0.84 5.61
C MET A 49 0.91 1.32 4.77
N MET A 50 1.38 2.56 5.00
CA MET A 50 2.55 3.13 4.32
C MET A 50 3.89 2.62 4.85
N THR A 51 3.99 2.24 6.12
CA THR A 51 5.25 1.81 6.76
C THR A 51 5.27 0.32 7.10
N GLY A 52 4.16 -0.39 6.89
CA GLY A 52 4.00 -1.81 7.16
C GLY A 52 4.82 -2.73 6.25
N LYS A 53 4.72 -4.05 6.51
CA LYS A 53 5.50 -5.09 5.80
C LYS A 53 5.37 -5.02 4.28
N THR A 54 4.18 -4.79 3.76
CA THR A 54 3.93 -4.73 2.32
C THR A 54 4.70 -3.58 1.66
N ALA A 55 4.66 -2.38 2.26
CA ALA A 55 5.40 -1.22 1.76
C ALA A 55 6.92 -1.45 1.81
N LYS A 56 7.42 -2.10 2.86
CA LYS A 56 8.83 -2.47 2.98
C LYS A 56 9.28 -3.43 1.87
N LEU A 57 8.47 -4.42 1.51
CA LEU A 57 8.78 -5.34 0.41
C LEU A 57 8.87 -4.60 -0.93
N ILE A 58 7.93 -3.68 -1.19
CA ILE A 58 7.95 -2.87 -2.41
C ILE A 58 9.20 -1.99 -2.45
N ALA A 59 9.56 -1.35 -1.33
CA ALA A 59 10.76 -0.52 -1.24
C ALA A 59 12.05 -1.30 -1.54
N ILE A 60 12.17 -2.55 -1.06
CA ILE A 60 13.33 -3.41 -1.35
C ILE A 60 13.46 -3.65 -2.86
N ILE A 61 12.35 -3.93 -3.55
CA ILE A 61 12.35 -4.15 -5.00
C ILE A 61 12.73 -2.85 -5.74
N CYS A 62 12.21 -1.69 -5.30
CA CYS A 62 12.59 -0.40 -5.87
C CYS A 62 14.08 -0.10 -5.70
N VAL A 63 14.65 -0.34 -4.52
CA VAL A 63 16.09 -0.15 -4.26
C VAL A 63 16.93 -1.06 -5.17
N ALA A 64 16.51 -2.32 -5.33
CA ALA A 64 17.19 -3.25 -6.23
C ALA A 64 17.18 -2.76 -7.69
N ALA A 65 16.03 -2.28 -8.18
CA ALA A 65 15.91 -1.74 -9.53
C ALA A 65 16.77 -0.48 -9.75
N VAL A 66 16.85 0.41 -8.76
CA VAL A 66 17.73 1.60 -8.82
C VAL A 66 19.19 1.20 -8.83
N GLY A 67 19.60 0.21 -8.04
CA GLY A 67 20.97 -0.31 -8.05
C GLY A 67 21.37 -0.88 -9.41
N ILE A 68 20.48 -1.65 -10.02
CA ILE A 68 20.68 -2.20 -11.38
C ILE A 68 20.75 -1.07 -12.41
N GLY A 69 19.82 -0.10 -12.37
CA GLY A 69 19.80 1.04 -13.29
C GLY A 69 21.05 1.93 -13.19
N TRP A 70 21.61 2.08 -11.98
CA TRP A 70 22.87 2.78 -11.78
C TRP A 70 24.06 2.01 -12.35
N MET A 71 24.12 0.69 -12.18
CA MET A 71 25.19 -0.16 -12.74
C MET A 71 25.22 -0.16 -14.28
N TYR A 72 24.06 -0.03 -14.94
CA TYR A 72 23.98 0.08 -16.40
C TYR A 72 24.23 1.51 -16.94
N GLY A 73 24.49 2.49 -16.07
CA GLY A 73 24.76 3.87 -16.48
C GLY A 73 23.52 4.62 -17.00
N PHE A 74 22.31 4.07 -16.84
CA PHE A 74 21.07 4.76 -17.19
C PHE A 74 20.72 5.89 -16.23
N ILE A 75 21.27 5.85 -15.02
CA ILE A 75 20.97 6.80 -13.94
C ILE A 75 22.27 7.23 -13.27
N ASP A 76 22.46 8.54 -13.02
CA ASP A 76 23.63 9.07 -12.32
C ASP A 76 23.61 8.75 -10.82
N LEU A 77 24.78 8.67 -10.19
CA LEU A 77 24.93 8.43 -8.74
C LEU A 77 24.10 9.39 -7.89
N ARG A 78 24.02 10.67 -8.30
CA ARG A 78 23.24 11.70 -7.61
C ARG A 78 21.74 11.38 -7.62
N LYS A 79 21.21 10.93 -8.76
CA LYS A 79 19.80 10.55 -8.91
C LYS A 79 19.48 9.28 -8.14
N ALA A 80 20.39 8.30 -8.17
CA ALA A 80 20.27 7.09 -7.36
C ALA A 80 20.27 7.42 -5.85
N ALA A 81 21.18 8.30 -5.40
CA ALA A 81 21.27 8.72 -4.01
C ALA A 81 19.98 9.40 -3.50
N TYR A 82 19.34 10.26 -4.31
CA TYR A 82 18.06 10.88 -3.92
C TYR A 82 16.96 9.84 -3.66
N CYS A 83 16.91 8.76 -4.45
CA CYS A 83 15.93 7.70 -4.24
C CYS A 83 16.16 6.98 -2.90
N ILE A 84 17.41 6.60 -2.61
CA ILE A 84 17.75 5.90 -1.36
C ILE A 84 17.47 6.77 -0.13
N ILE A 85 17.82 8.06 -0.20
CA ILE A 85 17.54 9.01 0.89
C ILE A 85 16.03 9.15 1.11
N GLY A 86 15.24 9.29 0.03
CA GLY A 86 13.79 9.40 0.13
C GLY A 86 13.15 8.19 0.83
N ILE A 87 13.60 6.99 0.48
CA ILE A 87 13.14 5.75 1.13
C ILE A 87 13.52 5.75 2.62
N GLY A 88 14.76 6.13 2.96
CA GLY A 88 15.20 6.24 4.34
C GLY A 88 14.35 7.21 5.17
N ILE A 89 13.95 8.35 4.59
CA ILE A 89 13.09 9.33 5.26
C ILE A 89 11.68 8.77 5.49
N VAL A 90 11.07 8.12 4.50
CA VAL A 90 9.70 7.58 4.63
C VAL A 90 9.61 6.56 5.75
N PHE A 91 10.60 5.66 5.87
CA PHE A 91 10.61 4.66 6.94
C PHE A 91 11.15 5.19 8.28
N GLY A 92 11.97 6.24 8.26
CA GLY A 92 12.53 6.86 9.47
C GLY A 92 11.63 7.92 10.13
N ALA A 93 10.71 8.52 9.37
CA ALA A 93 9.82 9.58 9.85
C ALA A 93 8.99 9.20 11.09
N PRO A 94 8.37 8.01 11.21
CA PRO A 94 7.56 7.67 12.38
C PRO A 94 8.39 7.65 13.68
N ALA A 95 9.63 7.13 13.61
CA ALA A 95 10.52 7.07 14.76
C ALA A 95 10.99 8.46 15.21
N LEU A 96 11.34 9.33 14.25
CA LEU A 96 11.72 10.72 14.52
C LEU A 96 10.55 11.50 15.16
N VAL A 97 9.34 11.37 14.61
CA VAL A 97 8.17 12.06 15.15
C VAL A 97 7.81 11.52 16.53
N GLY A 98 7.87 10.20 16.76
CA GLY A 98 7.62 9.62 18.08
C GLY A 98 8.58 10.12 19.17
N GLN A 99 9.87 10.27 18.85
CA GLN A 99 10.84 10.86 19.78
C GLN A 99 10.54 12.34 20.08
N LEU A 100 10.03 13.10 19.11
CA LEU A 100 9.70 14.52 19.28
C LEU A 100 8.40 14.74 20.08
N THR A 101 7.44 13.82 19.99
CA THR A 101 6.17 13.92 20.74
C THR A 101 6.29 13.42 22.18
N GLY A 102 7.46 12.90 22.58
CA GLY A 102 7.72 12.40 23.93
C GLY A 102 7.08 11.04 24.24
N LEU A 103 6.62 10.33 23.20
CA LEU A 103 6.06 8.99 23.31
C LEU A 103 7.17 7.97 22.99
N SER A 104 7.96 7.62 24.01
CA SER A 104 9.03 6.61 23.92
C SER A 104 8.50 5.19 23.86
#